data_AF-A0A9N8JS01-F1
#
_entry.id   AF-A0A9N8JS01-F1
#
_cell.length_a   1.000
_cell.length_b   1.000
_cell.length_c   1.000
_cell.angle_alpha   90.00
_cell.angle_beta   90.00
_cell.angle_gamma   90.00
#
_symmetry.space_group_name_H-M   'P 1'
#
loop_
_entity.id
_entity.type
_entity.pdbx_description
1 polymer ?
#
loop_
_entity_poly.entity_id
_entity_poly.type
_entity_poly.pdbx_seq_one_letter_code
_entity_poly.pdbx_strand_id
1 'polypeptide(L)'
;MYTLLPPPEMHPIEPANLDWHMEVYTPLDTYEIHLQPGYTIAEHFTTIGKDLSPHIKRRWDDPEDFEDVSFTIYLPDQADLDLIRRDSGVGLVAQFAEYQAVNDPMVESEPPKAITHDEL
;
A
#
# COMPACT_ATOMS: atom_id res chain seq x y z
N MET A 1 18.83 54.53 35.27
CA MET A 1 18.04 53.45 35.90
C MET A 1 17.55 52.56 34.76
N TYR A 2 18.10 51.35 34.61
CA TYR A 2 17.67 50.40 33.58
C TYR A 2 16.67 49.42 34.21
N THR A 3 15.42 49.45 33.75
CA THR A 3 14.40 48.47 34.11
C THR A 3 14.67 47.20 33.31
N LEU A 4 15.16 46.15 33.99
CA LEU A 4 15.24 44.81 33.41
C LEU A 4 13.81 44.28 33.22
N LEU A 5 13.42 44.03 31.98
CA LEU A 5 12.21 43.26 31.68
C LEU A 5 12.38 41.84 32.26
N PRO A 6 11.35 41.26 32.89
CA PRO A 6 11.41 39.86 33.30
C PRO A 6 11.58 38.97 32.04
N PRO A 7 12.30 37.85 32.15
CA PRO A 7 12.46 36.92 31.04
C PRO A 7 11.08 36.43 30.58
N PRO A 8 10.86 36.24 29.26
CA PRO A 8 9.61 35.67 28.77
C PRO A 8 9.42 34.28 29.38
N GLU A 9 8.26 34.04 29.98
CA GLU A 9 7.87 32.71 30.42
C GLU A 9 7.82 31.79 29.20
N MET A 10 8.78 30.87 29.11
CA MET A 10 8.68 29.75 28.18
C MET A 10 7.59 28.82 28.71
N HIS A 11 6.35 29.02 28.27
CA HIS A 11 5.35 27.96 28.38
C HIS A 11 5.86 26.76 27.57
N PRO A 12 5.92 25.54 28.15
CA PRO A 12 6.11 24.35 27.36
C PRO A 12 5.05 24.36 26.26
N ILE A 13 5.48 24.32 25.01
CA ILE A 13 4.58 23.93 23.92
C ILE A 13 4.33 22.46 24.21
N GLU A 14 3.22 22.13 24.88
CA GLU A 14 2.77 20.75 24.94
C GLU A 14 2.76 20.25 23.49
N PRO A 15 3.51 19.18 23.15
CA PRO A 15 3.42 18.67 21.80
C PRO A 15 1.93 18.39 21.57
N ALA A 16 1.37 18.99 20.52
CA ALA A 16 0.04 18.63 20.06
C ALA A 16 -0.01 17.10 20.11
N ASN A 17 -1.03 16.57 20.78
CA ASN A 17 -1.23 15.14 21.03
C ASN A 17 -1.52 14.48 19.67
N LEU A 18 -0.53 14.47 18.77
CA LEU A 18 -0.50 13.77 17.51
C LEU A 18 -0.25 12.33 17.90
N ASP A 19 -1.36 11.70 18.20
CA ASP A 19 -1.47 10.27 18.32
C ASP A 19 -1.21 9.70 16.92
N TRP A 20 0.06 9.49 16.58
CA TRP A 20 0.52 8.87 15.31
C TRP A 20 0.22 7.36 15.30
N HIS A 21 -0.90 6.95 15.90
CA HIS A 21 -1.31 5.56 15.83
C HIS A 21 -1.62 5.26 14.37
N MET A 22 -0.86 4.33 13.81
CA MET A 22 -1.18 3.72 12.53
C MET A 22 -2.11 2.56 12.84
N GLU A 23 -3.34 2.63 12.35
CA GLU A 23 -4.20 1.45 12.33
C GLU A 23 -3.71 0.57 11.18
N VAL A 24 -3.35 -0.68 11.52
CA VAL A 24 -2.95 -1.68 10.55
C VAL A 24 -4.15 -2.59 10.32
N TYR A 25 -4.74 -2.50 9.13
CA TYR A 25 -5.79 -3.41 8.70
C TYR A 25 -5.17 -4.56 7.91
N THR A 26 -5.22 -5.77 8.47
CA THR A 26 -4.80 -7.00 7.80
C THR A 26 -6.04 -7.83 7.44
N PRO A 27 -6.59 -7.69 6.22
CA PRO A 27 -7.71 -8.51 5.80
C PRO A 27 -7.30 -9.99 5.81
N LEU A 28 -8.19 -10.84 6.34
CA LEU A 28 -7.98 -12.28 6.35
C LEU A 28 -7.82 -12.78 4.92
N ASP A 29 -6.98 -13.81 4.77
CA ASP A 29 -6.78 -14.54 3.52
C ASP A 29 -6.36 -13.66 2.33
N THR A 30 -5.81 -12.48 2.57
CA THR A 30 -5.33 -11.57 1.53
C THR A 30 -3.81 -11.51 1.60
N TYR A 31 -3.18 -11.71 0.46
CA TYR A 31 -1.73 -11.82 0.36
C TYR A 31 -1.19 -10.92 -0.74
N GLU A 32 -0.02 -10.36 -0.49
CA GLU A 32 0.79 -9.67 -1.48
C GLU A 32 1.86 -10.63 -1.99
N ILE A 33 1.91 -10.81 -3.31
CA ILE A 33 2.82 -11.70 -4.01
C ILE A 33 3.75 -10.83 -4.86
N HIS A 34 5.06 -10.99 -4.65
CA HIS A 34 6.10 -10.38 -5.47
C HIS A 34 6.76 -11.46 -6.31
N LEU A 35 6.83 -11.22 -7.61
CA LEU A 35 7.47 -12.12 -8.56
C LEU A 35 8.93 -11.70 -8.76
N GLN A 36 9.75 -12.65 -9.22
CA GLN A 36 11.12 -12.38 -9.63
C GLN A 36 11.14 -11.43 -10.86
N PRO A 37 12.19 -10.62 -11.04
CA PRO A 37 12.32 -9.73 -12.20
C PRO A 37 12.20 -10.50 -13.52
N GLY A 38 11.45 -9.93 -14.47
CA GLY A 38 11.17 -10.56 -15.76
C GLY A 38 10.18 -11.72 -15.72
N TYR A 39 9.54 -11.99 -14.59
CA TYR A 39 8.50 -13.02 -14.46
C TYR A 39 7.10 -12.39 -14.43
N THR A 40 6.22 -12.81 -15.33
CA THR A 40 4.87 -12.23 -15.42
C THR A 40 3.83 -12.98 -14.59
N ILE A 41 2.74 -12.30 -14.24
CA ILE A 41 1.58 -12.92 -13.57
C ILE A 41 1.00 -14.09 -14.39
N ALA A 42 1.00 -13.96 -15.73
CA ALA A 42 0.51 -15.02 -16.61
C ALA A 42 1.43 -16.26 -16.59
N GLU A 43 2.74 -16.07 -16.59
CA GLU A 43 3.72 -17.16 -16.46
C GLU A 43 3.60 -17.86 -15.10
N HIS A 44 3.40 -17.08 -14.03
CA HIS A 44 3.16 -17.61 -12.68
C HIS A 44 1.97 -18.57 -12.65
N PHE A 45 0.79 -18.13 -13.13
CA PHE A 45 -0.41 -18.98 -13.14
C PHE A 45 -0.31 -20.19 -14.08
N THR A 46 0.42 -20.03 -15.19
CA THR A 46 0.75 -21.16 -16.07
C THR A 46 1.62 -22.18 -15.36
N THR A 47 2.60 -21.73 -14.58
CA THR A 47 3.58 -22.58 -13.88
C THR A 47 2.95 -23.37 -12.73
N ILE A 48 2.08 -22.75 -11.94
CA ILE A 48 1.33 -23.46 -10.89
C ILE A 48 0.18 -24.32 -11.46
N GLY A 49 -0.09 -24.23 -12.77
CA GLY A 49 -1.13 -25.00 -13.45
C GLY A 49 -2.56 -24.65 -13.03
N LYS A 50 -2.77 -23.46 -12.48
CA LYS A 50 -4.05 -22.99 -11.96
C LYS A 50 -4.21 -21.51 -12.23
N ASP A 51 -5.29 -21.14 -12.92
CA ASP A 51 -5.65 -19.73 -13.09
C ASP A 51 -6.37 -19.23 -11.83
N LEU A 52 -5.69 -18.32 -11.11
CA LEU A 52 -6.23 -17.63 -9.95
C LEU A 52 -6.46 -16.14 -10.23
N SER A 53 -6.42 -15.73 -11.51
CA SER A 53 -6.63 -14.36 -11.96
C SER A 53 -7.92 -13.70 -11.44
N PRO A 54 -9.07 -14.41 -11.33
CA PRO A 54 -10.32 -13.85 -10.80
C PRO A 54 -10.24 -13.44 -9.32
N HIS A 55 -9.27 -13.96 -8.58
CA HIS A 55 -9.09 -13.69 -7.15
C HIS A 55 -8.16 -12.50 -6.87
N ILE A 56 -7.51 -11.98 -7.92
CA ILE A 56 -6.64 -10.81 -7.80
C ILE A 56 -7.48 -9.58 -7.46
N LYS A 57 -7.04 -8.85 -6.42
CA LYS A 57 -7.62 -7.58 -5.98
C LYS A 57 -6.93 -6.39 -6.62
N ARG A 58 -5.61 -6.46 -6.78
CA ARG A 58 -4.79 -5.37 -7.30
C ARG A 58 -3.56 -5.93 -7.98
N ARG A 59 -3.10 -5.25 -9.04
CA ARG A 59 -1.90 -5.60 -9.79
C ARG A 59 -0.99 -4.39 -9.91
N TRP A 60 0.30 -4.65 -9.89
CA TRP A 60 1.38 -3.74 -10.21
C TRP A 60 2.30 -4.48 -11.17
N ASP A 61 1.85 -4.54 -12.42
CA ASP A 61 2.61 -5.04 -13.56
C ASP A 61 2.79 -3.88 -14.54
N ASP A 62 3.73 -2.98 -14.23
CA ASP A 62 4.03 -1.87 -15.13
C ASP A 62 4.84 -2.40 -16.33
N PRO A 63 4.35 -2.25 -17.57
CA PRO A 63 5.03 -2.77 -18.75
C PRO A 63 6.28 -1.97 -19.15
N GLU A 64 6.54 -0.81 -18.53
CA GLU A 64 7.76 -0.04 -18.73
C GLU A 64 8.81 -0.34 -17.64
N ASP A 65 8.35 -0.83 -16.48
CA ASP A 65 9.15 -1.17 -15.30
C ASP A 65 8.98 -2.67 -14.95
N PHE A 66 9.68 -3.54 -15.68
CA PHE A 66 9.64 -5.00 -15.48
C PHE A 66 10.44 -5.48 -14.25
N GLU A 67 10.94 -4.55 -13.42
CA GLU A 67 11.85 -4.89 -12.33
C GLU A 67 11.08 -5.48 -11.13
N ASP A 68 9.87 -5.02 -10.85
CA ASP A 68 9.06 -5.50 -9.72
C ASP A 68 7.59 -5.74 -10.11
N VAL A 69 7.27 -6.97 -10.54
CA VAL A 69 5.89 -7.40 -10.75
C VAL A 69 5.31 -7.90 -9.44
N SER A 70 4.25 -7.25 -8.96
CA SER A 70 3.54 -7.67 -7.74
C SER A 70 2.03 -7.61 -7.88
N PHE A 71 1.33 -8.38 -7.06
CA PHE A 71 -0.13 -8.36 -7.03
C PHE A 71 -0.68 -8.76 -5.66
N THR A 72 -1.84 -8.21 -5.32
CA THR A 72 -2.61 -8.60 -4.13
C THR A 72 -3.70 -9.58 -4.54
N ILE A 73 -3.84 -10.68 -3.81
CA ILE A 73 -4.79 -11.76 -4.10
C ILE A 73 -5.53 -12.22 -2.85
N TYR A 74 -6.81 -12.57 -3.00
CA TYR A 74 -7.61 -13.19 -1.94
C TYR A 74 -7.64 -14.72 -2.09
N LEU A 75 -7.07 -15.44 -1.13
CA LEU A 75 -6.87 -16.88 -1.14
C LEU A 75 -7.32 -17.51 0.19
N PRO A 76 -8.60 -17.90 0.31
CA PRO A 76 -9.11 -18.57 1.51
C PRO A 76 -8.67 -20.03 1.60
N ASP A 77 -8.19 -20.62 0.50
CA ASP A 77 -7.74 -22.00 0.45
C ASP A 77 -6.23 -22.09 0.69
N GLN A 78 -5.85 -22.85 1.72
CA GLN A 78 -4.45 -23.02 2.11
C GLN A 78 -3.65 -23.77 1.03
N ALA A 79 -4.26 -24.69 0.27
CA ALA A 79 -3.56 -25.43 -0.77
C ALA A 79 -3.17 -24.52 -1.94
N ASP A 80 -3.99 -23.52 -2.26
CA ASP A 80 -3.66 -22.49 -3.26
C ASP A 80 -2.48 -21.62 -2.82
N LEU A 81 -2.45 -21.22 -1.54
CA LEU A 81 -1.32 -20.50 -0.98
C LEU A 81 -0.03 -21.35 -1.02
N ASP A 82 -0.13 -22.65 -0.73
CA ASP A 82 1.00 -23.58 -0.82
C ASP A 82 1.47 -23.80 -2.27
N LEU A 83 0.58 -23.74 -3.26
CA LEU A 83 0.97 -23.80 -4.68
C LEU A 83 1.78 -22.58 -5.09
N ILE A 84 1.32 -21.38 -4.73
CA ILE A 84 2.03 -20.12 -5.02
C ILE A 84 3.42 -20.12 -4.37
N ARG A 85 3.52 -20.54 -3.10
CA ARG A 85 4.81 -20.58 -2.38
C ARG A 85 5.82 -21.56 -2.94
N ARG A 86 5.39 -22.55 -3.74
CA ARG A 86 6.29 -23.54 -4.37
C ARG A 86 6.86 -23.07 -5.70
N ASP A 87 6.27 -22.05 -6.30
CA ASP A 87 6.77 -21.51 -7.54
C ASP A 87 8.09 -20.76 -7.30
N SER A 88 9.15 -21.18 -7.97
CA SER A 88 10.46 -20.52 -7.91
C SER A 88 10.46 -19.11 -8.51
N GLY A 89 9.44 -18.77 -9.32
CA GLY A 89 9.23 -17.43 -9.84
C GLY A 89 8.66 -16.44 -8.81
N VAL A 90 8.27 -16.92 -7.63
CA VAL A 90 7.79 -16.08 -6.53
C VAL A 90 8.97 -15.70 -5.62
N GLY A 91 9.23 -14.41 -5.47
CA GLY A 91 10.24 -13.88 -4.56
C GLY A 91 9.75 -13.72 -3.13
N LEU A 92 8.52 -13.23 -2.95
CA LEU A 92 7.93 -12.99 -1.64
C LEU A 92 6.43 -13.28 -1.64
N VAL A 93 5.96 -13.88 -0.54
CA VAL A 93 4.54 -14.00 -0.20
C VAL A 93 4.35 -13.41 1.20
N ALA A 94 3.67 -12.27 1.29
CA ALA A 94 3.39 -11.60 2.56
C ALA A 94 1.87 -11.53 2.79
N GLN A 95 1.44 -11.56 4.06
CA GLN A 95 0.06 -11.22 4.38
C GLN A 95 -0.14 -9.73 4.09
N PHE A 96 -1.23 -9.39 3.41
CA PHE A 96 -1.53 -8.00 3.07
C PHE A 96 -1.83 -7.20 4.34
N ALA A 97 -1.24 -6.01 4.42
CA ALA A 97 -1.45 -5.05 5.48
C ALA A 97 -1.65 -3.67 4.86
N GLU A 98 -2.77 -3.03 5.17
CA GLU A 98 -3.02 -1.63 4.84
C GLU A 98 -2.78 -0.78 6.08
N TYR A 99 -1.90 0.22 5.94
CA TYR A 99 -1.60 1.17 7.00
C TYR A 99 -2.45 2.43 6.77
N GLN A 100 -3.34 2.72 7.70
CA GLN A 100 -4.11 3.95 7.71
C GLN A 100 -3.63 4.83 8.86
N ALA A 101 -3.29 6.08 8.56
CA ALA A 101 -3.03 7.08 9.59
C ALA A 101 -4.37 7.45 10.23
N VAL A 102 -4.51 7.21 11.54
CA VAL A 102 -5.76 7.45 12.30
C VAL A 102 -6.15 8.94 12.34
N ASN A 103 -5.24 9.84 11.98
CA ASN A 103 -5.41 11.29 12.01
C ASN A 103 -5.00 11.99 10.70
N ASP A 104 -5.14 11.35 9.54
CA ASP A 104 -5.15 12.16 8.30
C ASP A 104 -6.51 12.90 8.29
N PRO A 105 -6.56 14.24 8.49
CA PRO A 105 -7.80 14.94 8.26
C PRO A 105 -8.18 14.63 6.82
N MET A 106 -9.38 14.08 6.61
CA MET A 106 -9.95 13.89 5.29
C MET A 106 -9.79 15.23 4.54
N VAL A 107 -8.73 15.36 3.74
CA VAL A 107 -8.77 16.27 2.62
C VAL A 107 -9.79 15.56 1.75
N GLU A 108 -11.04 16.02 1.85
CA GLU A 108 -12.00 15.81 0.79
C GLU A 108 -11.24 16.10 -0.50
N SER A 109 -10.84 15.05 -1.21
CA SER A 109 -10.25 15.18 -2.52
C SER A 109 -11.30 15.92 -3.32
N GLU A 110 -11.09 17.23 -3.50
CA GLU A 110 -11.97 18.05 -4.33
C GLU A 110 -12.12 17.29 -5.65
N PRO A 111 -13.35 17.08 -6.14
CA PRO A 111 -13.54 16.44 -7.43
C PRO A 111 -12.67 17.17 -8.45
N PRO A 112 -12.02 16.46 -9.39
CA PRO A 112 -11.09 17.09 -10.31
C PRO A 112 -11.78 18.28 -10.96
N LYS A 113 -11.25 19.49 -10.72
CA LYS A 113 -11.70 20.69 -11.42
C LYS A 113 -11.59 20.38 -12.91
N ALA A 114 -12.74 20.25 -13.56
CA ALA A 114 -12.83 20.17 -15.00
C ALA A 114 -12.11 21.41 -15.55
N ILE A 115 -10.96 21.19 -16.17
CA ILE A 115 -10.25 22.22 -16.91
C ILE A 115 -11.12 22.47 -18.15
N THR A 116 -11.98 23.48 -18.10
CA THR A 116 -12.55 24.04 -19.33
C THR A 116 -11.44 24.83 -20.00
N HIS A 117 -10.69 24.16 -20.89
CA HIS A 117 -10.00 24.85 -21.96
C HIS A 117 -11.07 25.31 -22.96
N ASP A 118 -11.51 26.55 -22.82
CA ASP A 118 -12.18 27.26 -23.91
C ASP A 118 -11.81 28.75 -23.80
N GLU A 119 -10.59 29.05 -24.25
CA GLU A 119 -10.26 30.34 -24.83
C GLU A 119 -9.70 30.06 -26.22
N LEU A 120 -10.51 30.31 -27.25
CA LEU A 120 -10.11 30.80 -28.57
C LEU A 120 -11.32 31.36 -29.34
#